data_AF-A0A7Y0SIL2-F1
#
_entry.id   AF-A0A7Y0SIL2-F1
#
_cell.length_a   1.000
_cell.length_b   1.000
_cell.length_c   1.000
_cell.angle_alpha   90.00
_cell.angle_beta   90.00
_cell.angle_gamma   90.00
#
_symmetry.space_group_name_H-M   'P 1'
#
loop_
_entity.id
_entity.type
_entity.pdbx_description
1 polymer ?
#
loop_
_entity_poly.entity_id
_entity_poly.type
_entity_poly.pdbx_seq_one_letter_code
_entity_poly.pdbx_strand_id
1 'polypeptide(L)'
;GRADAGMVRQGEEKTEVSAAFLLDNNLHATRWLEDNDLLDGSECILRRSITKEGRSRAFINGSPVPLSQLKSLGQLLINIHG
;
A
#
# COMPACT_ATOMS: atom_id res chain seq x y z
N GLY A 1 9.72 -4.09 -17.95
CA GLY A 1 10.18 -5.44 -17.61
C GLY A 1 9.03 -6.22 -17.04
N ARG A 2 8.78 -7.43 -17.54
CA ARG A 2 7.81 -8.38 -16.98
C ARG A 2 8.19 -8.64 -15.52
N ALA A 3 7.30 -8.30 -14.59
CA ALA A 3 7.44 -8.76 -13.22
C ALA A 3 7.07 -10.25 -13.18
N ASP A 4 8.02 -11.06 -12.74
CA ASP A 4 7.90 -12.51 -12.56
C ASP A 4 6.66 -12.90 -11.75
N ALA A 5 5.77 -13.69 -12.35
CA ALA A 5 4.60 -14.29 -11.72
C ALA A 5 4.98 -15.55 -10.92
N GLY A 6 6.04 -15.47 -10.13
CA GLY A 6 6.75 -16.62 -9.57
C GLY A 6 6.87 -16.65 -8.05
N MET A 7 5.87 -16.16 -7.27
CA MET A 7 5.94 -16.31 -5.81
C MET A 7 4.60 -16.35 -5.07
N VAL A 8 3.56 -16.92 -5.66
CA VAL A 8 2.40 -17.37 -4.87
C VAL A 8 2.66 -18.82 -4.49
N ARG A 9 3.09 -19.05 -3.25
CA ARG A 9 3.27 -20.40 -2.69
C ARG A 9 1.97 -21.19 -2.90
N GLN A 10 2.09 -22.39 -3.48
CA GLN A 10 0.96 -23.28 -3.74
C GLN A 10 0.19 -23.56 -2.44
N GLY A 11 -1.10 -23.21 -2.41
CA GLY A 11 -2.05 -23.68 -1.38
C GLY A 11 -2.81 -22.61 -0.61
N GLU A 12 -2.46 -21.33 -0.71
CA GLU A 12 -3.11 -20.26 0.05
C GLU A 12 -4.27 -19.61 -0.73
N GLU A 13 -5.44 -19.51 -0.10
CA GLU A 13 -6.65 -18.86 -0.65
C GLU A 13 -6.47 -17.34 -0.86
N LYS A 14 -5.41 -16.75 -0.28
CA LYS A 14 -5.13 -15.32 -0.24
C LYS A 14 -3.62 -15.07 -0.32
N THR A 15 -3.22 -14.08 -1.11
CA THR A 15 -1.89 -13.46 -1.07
C THR A 15 -2.00 -12.07 -0.45
N GLU A 16 -0.97 -11.65 0.28
CA GLU A 16 -0.88 -10.32 0.85
C GLU A 16 0.51 -9.71 0.60
N VAL A 17 0.52 -8.43 0.27
CA VAL A 17 1.71 -7.61 0.09
C VAL A 17 1.60 -6.41 1.02
N SER A 18 2.63 -6.16 1.82
CA SER A 18 2.69 -5.03 2.75
C SER A 18 4.03 -4.31 2.64
N ALA A 19 4.02 -3.00 2.87
CA ALA A 19 5.21 -2.17 2.96
C ALA A 19 5.01 -1.08 4.02
N ALA A 20 6.07 -0.77 4.76
CA ALA A 20 6.09 0.31 5.75
C ALA A 20 7.05 1.40 5.28
N PHE A 21 6.66 2.65 5.47
CA PHE A 21 7.41 3.83 5.04
C PHE A 21 7.51 4.82 6.19
N LEU A 22 8.70 5.36 6.43
CA LEU A 22 8.88 6.51 7.31
C LEU A 22 8.42 7.78 6.57
N LEU A 23 7.69 8.66 7.25
CA LEU A 23 7.12 9.89 6.69
C LEU A 23 7.99 11.13 6.89
N ASP A 24 9.06 11.03 7.71
CA ASP A 24 9.85 12.17 8.20
C ASP A 24 10.37 13.12 7.11
N ASN A 25 10.58 12.62 5.88
CA ASN A 25 11.05 13.40 4.74
C ASN A 25 10.04 13.49 3.58
N ASN A 26 8.77 13.10 3.79
CA ASN A 26 7.73 13.09 2.77
C ASN A 26 6.52 13.94 3.15
N LEU A 27 6.66 15.27 3.06
CA LEU A 27 5.58 16.20 3.36
C LEU A 27 4.35 16.00 2.45
N HIS A 28 4.56 15.60 1.20
CA HIS A 28 3.46 15.34 0.26
C HIS A 28 2.63 14.12 0.66
N ALA A 29 3.28 13.01 1.02
CA ALA A 29 2.57 11.83 1.52
C ALA A 29 1.89 12.10 2.87
N THR A 30 2.56 12.84 3.76
CA THR A 30 2.00 13.23 5.07
C THR A 30 0.71 14.04 4.89
N ARG A 31 0.74 15.11 4.09
CA ARG A 31 -0.45 15.93 3.82
C ARG A 31 -1.57 15.13 3.14
N TRP A 32 -1.20 14.28 2.18
CA TRP A 32 -2.18 13.41 1.53
C TRP A 32 -2.88 12.49 2.52
N LEU A 33 -2.14 11.95 3.50
CA LEU A 33 -2.68 11.12 4.58
C LEU A 33 -3.59 11.94 5.51
N GLU A 34 -3.21 13.18 5.87
CA GLU A 34 -4.04 14.09 6.66
C GLU A 34 -5.36 14.43 5.94
N ASP A 35 -5.29 14.84 4.67
CA ASP A 35 -6.44 15.23 3.85
C ASP A 35 -7.47 14.09 3.65
N ASN A 36 -7.04 12.84 3.83
CA ASN A 36 -7.89 11.66 3.71
C ASN A 36 -8.25 11.03 5.07
N ASP A 37 -7.90 11.66 6.20
CA ASP A 37 -8.09 11.13 7.56
C ASP A 37 -7.42 9.75 7.78
N LEU A 38 -6.24 9.55 7.19
CA LEU A 38 -5.48 8.30 7.21
C LEU A 38 -4.11 8.41 7.89
N LEU A 39 -3.71 9.60 8.35
CA LEU A 39 -2.44 9.78 9.06
C LEU A 39 -2.48 9.07 10.42
N ASP A 40 -1.46 8.25 10.69
CA ASP A 40 -1.30 7.55 11.97
C ASP A 40 0.18 7.54 12.38
N GLY A 41 0.61 8.64 13.01
CA GLY A 41 1.99 8.82 13.45
C GLY A 41 2.97 9.15 12.32
N SER A 42 4.23 8.74 12.50
CA SER A 42 5.34 9.02 11.58
C SER A 42 5.62 7.92 10.56
N GLU A 43 4.82 6.86 10.57
CA GLU A 43 4.92 5.73 9.64
C GLU A 43 3.64 5.57 8.82
N CYS A 44 3.80 5.04 7.62
CA CYS A 44 2.68 4.64 6.78
C CYS A 44 2.82 3.18 6.38
N ILE A 45 1.80 2.39 6.69
CA ILE A 45 1.71 0.98 6.30
C ILE A 45 0.71 0.85 5.17
N LEU A 46 1.22 0.45 4.00
CA LEU A 46 0.40 0.05 2.86
C LEU A 46 0.21 -1.46 2.89
N ARG A 47 -1.02 -1.93 2.68
CA ARG A 47 -1.31 -3.36 2.56
C ARG A 47 -2.28 -3.61 1.41
N ARG A 48 -1.99 -4.62 0.60
CA ARG A 48 -2.88 -5.14 -0.44
C ARG A 48 -3.03 -6.64 -0.29
N SER A 49 -4.28 -7.09 -0.19
CA SER A 49 -4.61 -8.50 -0.25
C SER A 49 -5.30 -8.83 -1.57
N ILE A 50 -4.96 -9.99 -2.14
CA ILE A 50 -5.58 -10.53 -3.35
C ILE A 50 -5.98 -11.98 -3.05
N THR A 51 -7.26 -12.31 -3.21
CA THR A 51 -7.75 -13.69 -3.09
C THR A 51 -7.51 -14.46 -4.38
N LYS A 52 -7.53 -15.80 -4.32
CA LYS A 52 -7.47 -16.68 -5.49
C LYS A 52 -8.52 -16.36 -6.57
N GLU A 53 -9.69 -15.86 -6.15
CA GLU A 53 -10.79 -15.44 -7.03
C GLU A 53 -10.57 -14.05 -7.69
N GLY A 54 -9.40 -13.42 -7.47
CA GLY A 54 -9.05 -12.12 -8.03
C GLY A 54 -9.60 -10.90 -7.29
N ARG A 55 -10.38 -11.09 -6.22
CA ARG A 55 -10.84 -9.97 -5.38
C ARG A 55 -9.65 -9.31 -4.69
N SER A 56 -9.55 -8.00 -4.80
CA SER A 56 -8.47 -7.20 -4.18
C SER A 56 -9.04 -6.32 -3.07
N ARG A 57 -8.37 -6.29 -1.92
CA ARG A 57 -8.62 -5.35 -0.83
C ARG A 57 -7.36 -4.55 -0.55
N ALA A 58 -7.51 -3.26 -0.23
CA ALA A 58 -6.41 -2.35 0.05
C ALA A 58 -6.63 -1.70 1.42
N PHE A 59 -5.53 -1.44 2.11
CA PHE A 59 -5.53 -0.78 3.40
C PHE A 59 -4.37 0.21 3.48
N ILE A 60 -4.62 1.33 4.15
CA ILE A 60 -3.61 2.32 4.56
C ILE A 60 -3.76 2.47 6.07
N ASN A 61 -2.69 2.26 6.82
CA ASN A 61 -2.68 2.34 8.30
C ASN A 61 -3.81 1.51 8.95
N GLY A 62 -4.09 0.34 8.37
CA GLY A 62 -5.15 -0.56 8.84
C GLY A 62 -6.56 -0.22 8.37
N SER A 63 -6.82 1.00 7.91
CA SER A 63 -8.11 1.43 7.37
C SER A 63 -8.34 0.90 5.96
N PRO A 64 -9.52 0.30 5.65
CA PRO A 64 -9.83 -0.16 4.30
C PRO A 64 -10.05 1.02 3.36
N VAL A 65 -9.40 0.98 2.20
CA VAL A 65 -9.45 2.06 1.20
C VAL A 65 -9.73 1.53 -0.20
N PRO A 66 -10.24 2.37 -1.13
CA PRO A 66 -10.23 2.06 -2.55
C PRO A 66 -8.80 1.81 -3.06
N LEU A 67 -8.66 0.89 -4.03
CA LEU A 67 -7.36 0.61 -4.64
C LEU A 67 -6.75 1.85 -5.32
N SER A 68 -7.57 2.80 -5.78
CA SER A 68 -7.11 4.08 -6.33
C SER A 68 -6.35 4.91 -5.30
N GLN A 69 -6.86 5.03 -4.07
CA GLN A 69 -6.19 5.74 -2.99
C GLN A 69 -4.84 5.09 -2.64
N LEU A 70 -4.79 3.76 -2.53
CA LEU A 70 -3.54 3.02 -2.32
C LEU A 70 -2.50 3.33 -3.41
N LYS A 71 -2.93 3.38 -4.68
CA LYS A 71 -2.04 3.71 -5.81
C LYS A 71 -1.56 5.15 -5.77
N SER A 72 -2.47 6.10 -5.52
CA SER A 72 -2.15 7.53 -5.43
C SER A 72 -1.11 7.80 -4.35
N LEU A 73 -1.30 7.25 -3.15
CA LEU A 73 -0.33 7.39 -2.06
C LEU A 73 0.99 6.65 -2.38
N GLY A 74 0.92 5.44 -2.94
CA GLY A 74 2.10 4.68 -3.33
C GLY A 74 3.03 5.44 -4.29
N GLN A 75 2.48 6.23 -5.22
CA GLN A 75 3.28 7.08 -6.12
C GLN A 75 4.05 8.16 -5.35
N LEU A 76 3.45 8.77 -4.33
CA LEU A 76 4.12 9.78 -3.49
C LEU A 76 5.25 9.18 -2.65
N LEU A 77 5.08 7.94 -2.19
CA LEU A 77 6.05 7.23 -1.36
C LEU A 77 7.26 6.71 -2.16
N ILE A 78 7.05 6.28 -3.40
CA ILE A 78 8.11 5.77 -4.30
C ILE A 78 9.01 6.91 -4.79
N ASN A 79 8.47 8.11 -5.04
CA ASN A 79 9.23 9.25 -5.59
C ASN A 79 10.40 9.73 -4.71
N ILE A 80 10.51 9.27 -3.45
CA ILE A 80 11.61 9.64 -2.53
C ILE A 80 12.69 8.56 -2.46
N HIS A 81 12.40 7.35 -2.94
CA HIS A 81 13.33 6.20 -2.92
C HIS A 81 13.91 5.88 -4.31
N GLY A 82 13.86 6.86 -5.23
CA GLY A 82 14.38 6.75 -6.60
C GLY A 82 15.76 7.36 -6.77
#